data_AF-A0A090LPA7-F1
#
_entry.id   AF-A0A090LPA7-F1
#
_cell.length_a   1.000
_cell.length_b   1.000
_cell.length_c   1.000
_cell.angle_alpha   90.00
_cell.angle_beta   90.00
_cell.angle_gamma   90.00
#
_symmetry.space_group_name_H-M   'P 1'
#
loop_
_entity.id
_entity.type
_entity.pdbx_description
1 polymer ?
#
loop_
_entity_poly.entity_id
_entity_poly.type
_entity_poly.pdbx_seq_one_letter_code
_entity_poly.pdbx_strand_id
1 'polypeptide(L)' 'MPVPAGAIGGQQSCFDKIRLGFMMGAVIGGSIGLLLGGVGGFRMGLRGGELFKQVGKTVAQSGGSFGVFMSVAQGIRC' A
#
# COMPACT_ATOMS: atom_id res chain seq x y z
N MET A 1 4.15 -11.47 17.70
CA MET A 1 4.56 -12.56 16.79
C MET A 1 4.43 -12.07 15.36
N PRO A 2 5.50 -12.02 14.54
CA PRO A 2 5.34 -11.77 13.12
C PRO A 2 4.64 -13.00 12.53
N VAL A 3 3.44 -12.82 11.99
CA VAL A 3 2.73 -13.90 11.30
C VAL A 3 3.52 -14.16 10.01
N PRO A 4 4.10 -15.36 9.84
CA PRO A 4 4.88 -15.67 8.65
C PRO A 4 3.96 -15.67 7.44
N ALA A 5 4.18 -14.74 6.51
CA ALA A 5 3.46 -14.64 5.24
C ALA A 5 3.62 -15.88 4.33
N GLY A 6 4.38 -16.89 4.77
CA GLY A 6 4.57 -18.19 4.10
C GLY A 6 3.82 -19.37 4.73
N ALA A 7 3.03 -19.18 5.81
CA ALA A 7 2.30 -20.29 6.45
C ALA A 7 0.98 -20.67 5.73
N ILE A 8 0.63 -20.02 4.63
CA ILE A 8 -0.44 -20.49 3.74
C ILE A 8 0.21 -21.27 2.58
N GLY A 9 0.90 -22.35 2.94
CA GLY A 9 1.57 -23.27 2.03
C GLY A 9 0.61 -24.26 1.36
N GLY A 10 -0.50 -23.78 0.80
CA GLY A 10 -1.48 -24.64 0.14
C GLY A 10 -2.10 -23.95 -1.05
N GLN A 11 -1.67 -24.31 -2.27
CA GLN A 11 -2.41 -24.17 -3.53
C GLN A 11 -3.30 -22.91 -3.67
N GLN A 12 -2.79 -21.71 -3.36
CA GLN A 12 -3.50 -20.48 -3.70
C GLN A 12 -3.21 -20.15 -5.16
N SER A 13 -4.25 -20.12 -6.01
CA SER A 13 -4.18 -19.76 -7.42
C SER A 13 -3.29 -18.52 -7.64
N CYS A 14 -2.55 -18.48 -8.75
CA CYS A 14 -1.66 -17.36 -9.09
C CYS A 14 -2.37 -15.99 -8.92
N PHE A 15 -3.66 -15.97 -9.26
CA PHE A 15 -4.53 -14.81 -9.14
C PHE A 15 -4.77 -14.37 -7.68
N ASP A 16 -4.85 -15.30 -6.75
CA ASP A 16 -5.05 -15.06 -5.32
C ASP A 16 -3.79 -14.39 -4.72
N LYS A 17 -2.60 -14.85 -5.12
CA LYS A 17 -1.32 -14.22 -4.76
C LYS A 17 -1.16 -12.81 -5.32
N ILE A 18 -1.58 -12.57 -6.57
CA ILE A 18 -1.55 -11.24 -7.19
C ILE A 18 -2.47 -10.29 -6.42
N ARG A 19 -3.69 -10.75 -6.07
CA ARG A 19 -4.66 -9.96 -5.30
C ARG A 19 -4.18 -9.66 -3.88
N LEU A 20 -3.57 -10.65 -3.23
CA LEU A 20 -2.98 -10.51 -1.90
C LEU A 20 -1.80 -9.52 -1.91
N GLY A 21 -0.93 -9.61 -2.93
CA GLY A 21 0.19 -8.69 -3.15
C GLY A 21 -0.27 -7.26 -3.40
N PHE A 22 -1.34 -7.09 -4.18
CA PHE A 22 -1.97 -5.78 -4.38
C PHE A 22 -2.53 -5.21 -3.06
N MET A 23 -3.24 -6.01 -2.27
CA MET A 23 -3.76 -5.56 -0.97
C MET A 23 -2.65 -5.16 -0.01
N MET A 24 -1.59 -5.96 0.11
CA MET A 24 -0.45 -5.59 0.94
C MET A 24 0.25 -4.32 0.44
N GLY A 25 0.49 -4.21 -0.87
CA GLY A 25 1.09 -3.02 -1.47
C GLY A 25 0.25 -1.76 -1.29
N ALA A 26 -1.08 -1.87 -1.36
CA ALA A 26 -1.99 -0.76 -1.12
C ALA A 26 -2.01 -0.34 0.36
N VAL A 27 -1.98 -1.29 1.30
CA VAL A 27 -1.93 -0.99 2.75
C VAL A 27 -0.59 -0.36 3.14
N ILE A 28 0.52 -0.87 2.62
CA ILE A 28 1.88 -0.34 2.87
C ILE A 28 2.02 1.05 2.20
N GLY A 29 1.65 1.17 0.92
CA GLY A 29 1.70 2.43 0.19
C GLY A 29 0.78 3.50 0.77
N GLY A 30 -0.38 3.09 1.31
CA GLY A 30 -1.31 3.98 1.98
C GLY A 30 -0.85 4.43 3.36
N SER A 31 -0.27 3.55 4.17
CA SER A 31 0.28 3.92 5.48
C SER A 31 1.51 4.82 5.35
N ILE A 32 2.41 4.56 4.40
CA ILE A 32 3.57 5.42 4.10
C ILE A 32 3.13 6.76 3.49
N GLY A 33 2.18 6.74 2.55
CA GLY A 33 1.62 7.96 1.96
C GLY A 33 0.89 8.83 2.98
N LEU A 34 0.23 8.21 3.97
CA LEU A 34 -0.45 8.90 5.05
C LEU A 34 0.52 9.42 6.12
N LEU A 35 1.62 8.72 6.39
CA LEU A 35 2.67 9.21 7.28
C LEU A 35 3.45 10.37 6.67
N LEU A 36 3.94 10.24 5.43
CA LEU A 36 4.71 11.30 4.77
C LEU A 36 3.82 12.48 4.36
N GLY A 37 2.63 12.22 3.84
CA GLY A 37 1.67 13.28 3.53
C GLY A 37 1.08 13.91 4.80
N GLY A 38 0.84 13.12 5.84
CA GLY A 38 0.22 13.57 7.09
C GLY A 38 1.17 14.38 7.96
N VAL A 39 2.39 13.88 8.20
CA VAL A 39 3.43 14.62 8.95
C VAL A 39 3.94 15.80 8.14
N GLY A 40 4.09 15.67 6.82
CA GLY A 40 4.44 16.78 5.94
C GLY A 40 3.39 17.89 5.93
N GLY A 41 2.10 17.52 5.82
CA GLY A 41 0.99 18.47 5.84
C GLY A 41 0.75 19.11 7.21
N PHE A 42 0.95 18.37 8.29
CA PHE A 42 0.89 18.91 9.66
C PHE A 42 2.06 19.87 9.94
N ARG A 43 3.24 19.62 9.36
CA ARG A 43 4.40 20.51 9.48
C ARG A 43 4.32 21.76 8.58
N MET A 44 3.61 21.69 7.46
CA MET A 44 3.35 22.84 6.58
C MET A 44 2.16 23.73 7.02
N GLY A 45 1.46 23.38 8.10
CA GLY A 45 0.37 24.21 8.65
C GLY A 45 -0.94 24.18 7.84
N LEU A 46 -1.09 23.23 6.90
CA LEU A 46 -2.34 23.07 6.14
C LEU A 46 -3.42 22.49 7.07
N ARG A 47 -4.48 23.24 7.38
CA ARG A 47 -5.57 22.77 8.26
C ARG A 47 -6.56 21.88 7.51
N GLY A 48 -6.86 20.73 8.12
CA GLY A 48 -8.08 19.95 7.90
C GLY A 48 -8.26 19.39 6.48
N GLY A 49 -9.03 20.10 5.66
CA GLY A 49 -9.52 19.59 4.37
C GLY A 49 -8.47 19.57 3.25
N GLU A 50 -7.57 20.56 3.21
CA GLU A 50 -6.53 20.64 2.18
C GLU A 50 -5.44 19.58 2.40
N LEU A 51 -5.12 19.34 3.68
CA LEU A 51 -4.20 18.29 4.13
C LEU A 51 -4.75 16.91 3.72
N PHE A 52 -6.04 16.65 3.96
CA PHE A 52 -6.66 15.38 3.59
C PHE A 52 -6.73 15.17 2.07
N LYS A 53 -6.97 16.23 1.29
CA LYS A 53 -6.90 16.18 -0.18
C LYS A 53 -5.50 15.87 -0.69
N GLN A 54 -4.47 16.49 -0.10
CA GLN A 54 -3.07 16.29 -0.52
C GLN A 54 -2.54 14.93 -0.06
N VAL A 55 -2.88 14.49 1.15
CA VAL A 55 -2.63 13.13 1.65
C VAL A 55 -3.35 12.11 0.80
N GLY A 56 -4.63 12.31 0.52
CA GLY A 56 -5.42 11.41 -0.33
C GLY A 56 -4.81 11.24 -1.72
N LYS A 57 -4.35 12.33 -2.36
CA LYS A 57 -3.61 12.27 -3.63
C LYS A 57 -2.29 11.51 -3.49
N THR A 58 -1.53 11.79 -2.44
CA THR A 58 -0.23 11.14 -2.18
C THR A 58 -0.42 9.65 -1.93
N VAL A 59 -1.39 9.27 -1.12
CA VAL A 59 -1.79 7.89 -0.81
C VAL A 59 -2.31 7.16 -2.04
N ALA A 60 -3.13 7.80 -2.87
CA ALA A 60 -3.62 7.21 -4.10
C ALA A 60 -2.48 6.98 -5.10
N GLN A 61 -1.56 7.95 -5.22
CA GLN A 61 -0.38 7.85 -6.07
C GLN A 61 0.59 6.76 -5.58
N SER A 62 0.98 6.80 -4.30
CA SER A 62 1.91 5.83 -3.71
C SER A 62 1.27 4.44 -3.63
N GLY A 63 0.04 4.34 -3.12
CA GLY A 63 -0.70 3.09 -3.00
C GLY A 63 -0.95 2.41 -4.35
N GLY A 64 -1.23 3.18 -5.41
CA GLY A 64 -1.36 2.66 -6.76
C GLY A 64 -0.05 2.05 -7.28
N SER A 65 1.07 2.77 -7.18
CA SER A 65 2.37 2.27 -7.65
C SER A 65 2.89 1.10 -6.83
N PHE A 66 2.81 1.16 -5.49
CA PHE A 66 3.28 0.07 -4.61
C PHE A 66 2.39 -1.18 -4.73
N GLY A 67 1.08 -1.01 -4.90
CA GLY A 67 0.13 -2.10 -5.17
C GLY A 67 0.44 -2.82 -6.48
N VAL A 68 0.70 -2.07 -7.57
CA VAL A 68 1.04 -2.65 -8.88
C VAL A 68 2.42 -3.31 -8.88
N PHE A 69 3.43 -2.71 -8.25
CA PHE A 69 4.76 -3.34 -8.16
C PHE A 69 4.72 -4.67 -7.41
N MET A 70 4.02 -4.72 -6.27
CA MET A 70 3.91 -5.93 -5.46
C MET A 70 3.01 -6.99 -6.12
N SER A 71 1.96 -6.57 -6.86
CA SER A 71 1.11 -7.50 -7.60
C SER A 71 1.87 -8.15 -8.77
N VAL A 72 2.69 -7.39 -9.49
CA VAL A 72 3.56 -7.91 -10.57
C VAL A 72 4.68 -8.78 -9.99
N ALA A 73 5.31 -8.38 -8.89
CA ALA A 73 6.34 -9.20 -8.23
C ALA A 73 5.80 -10.58 -7.79
N GLN A 74 4.58 -10.61 -7.25
CA GLN A 74 3.92 -11.85 -6.87
C GLN A 74 3.43 -12.64 -8.10
N GLY A 75 2.98 -11.97 -9.16
CA GLY A 75 2.57 -12.60 -10.42
C GLY A 75 3.72 -13.29 -11.16
N ILE A 76 4.92 -12.70 -11.15
CA ILE A 76 6.14 -13.31 -11.70
C ILE A 76 6.61 -14.50 -10.83
N ARG A 77 6.29 -14.48 -9.53
CA ARG A 77 6.68 -15.51 -8.55
C ARG A 77 5.60 -16.59 -8.34
N CYS A 78 4.57 -16.60 -9.18
CA CYS A 78 3.61 -17.70 -9.26
C CYS A 78 4.12 -18.81 -10.17
#